data_AF-A0A2E7JML6-F1
#
_entry.id   AF-A0A2E7JML6-F1
#
_cell.length_a   1.000
_cell.length_b   1.000
_cell.length_c   1.000
_cell.angle_alpha   90.00
_cell.angle_beta   90.00
_cell.angle_gamma   90.00
#
_symmetry.space_group_name_H-M   'P 1'
#
loop_
_entity.id
_entity.type
_entity.pdbx_description
1 polymer ?
#
loop_
_entity_poly.entity_id
_entity_poly.type
_entity_poly.pdbx_seq_one_letter_code
_entity_poly.pdbx_strand_id
1 'polypeptide(L)' 'MKRNLLIFLFLLAVFMGAGPGLYLINPDITDPTATYTALGLPVIYLWGLFWYAVQFGVILYAYLHLWREDDDA' A
#
# COMPACT_ATOMS: atom_id res chain seq x y z
N MET A 1 -13.91 -12.87 11.19
CA MET A 1 -13.18 -12.78 9.90
C MET A 1 -12.83 -11.34 9.51
N LYS A 2 -13.80 -10.39 9.50
CA LYS A 2 -13.59 -8.97 9.11
C LYS A 2 -12.39 -8.28 9.81
N ARG A 3 -12.21 -8.49 11.13
CA ARG A 3 -11.09 -7.93 11.92
C ARG A 3 -9.71 -8.38 11.44
N ASN A 4 -9.53 -9.66 11.14
CA ASN A 4 -8.23 -10.20 10.73
C ASN A 4 -7.83 -9.69 9.35
N LEU A 5 -8.80 -9.46 8.46
CA LEU A 5 -8.59 -8.83 7.16
C LEU A 5 -8.10 -7.39 7.30
N LEU A 6 -8.75 -6.59 8.15
CA LEU A 6 -8.32 -5.21 8.43
C LEU A 6 -6.92 -5.15 9.01
N ILE A 7 -6.62 -6.02 9.99
CA ILE A 7 -5.27 -6.12 10.58
C ILE A 7 -4.25 -6.47 9.48
N PHE A 8 -4.56 -7.44 8.63
CA PHE A 8 -3.68 -7.81 7.52
C PHE A 8 -3.45 -6.64 6.56
N LEU A 9 -4.51 -5.94 6.14
CA LEU A 9 -4.39 -4.79 5.24
C LEU A 9 -3.62 -3.63 5.88
N PHE A 10 -3.79 -3.40 7.19
CA PHE A 10 -3.01 -2.40 7.92
C PHE A 10 -1.53 -2.77 7.98
N LEU A 11 -1.21 -4.02 8.32
CA LEU A 11 0.18 -4.49 8.33
C LEU A 11 0.81 -4.42 6.94
N LEU A 12 0.06 -4.76 5.90
CA LEU A 12 0.50 -4.62 4.50
C LEU A 12 0.78 -3.15 4.17
N ALA A 13 -0.11 -2.23 4.57
CA ALA A 13 0.09 -0.79 4.36
C ALA A 13 1.31 -0.24 5.12
N VAL A 14 1.58 -0.70 6.34
CA VAL A 14 2.80 -0.34 7.09
C VAL A 14 4.05 -0.88 6.40
N PHE A 15 4.01 -2.14 5.94
CA PHE A 15 5.12 -2.75 5.23
C PHE A 15 5.44 -2.02 3.91
N MET A 16 4.41 -1.65 3.15
CA MET A 16 4.56 -0.94 1.89
C MET A 16 4.91 0.55 2.02
N GLY A 17 4.77 1.14 3.21
CA GLY A 17 5.07 2.55 3.46
C GLY A 17 6.56 2.88 3.35
N ALA A 18 6.92 4.09 3.78
CA ALA A 18 8.29 4.63 3.69
C ALA A 18 9.37 3.90 4.53
N GLY A 19 9.07 2.71 5.05
CA GLY A 19 10.01 1.86 5.77
C GLY A 19 10.53 0.71 4.89
N PRO A 20 10.17 -0.55 5.18
CA PRO A 20 10.77 -1.71 4.52
C PRO A 20 10.46 -1.81 3.02
N GLY A 21 9.28 -1.37 2.58
CA GLY A 21 8.86 -1.44 1.17
C GLY A 21 9.76 -0.64 0.22
N LEU A 22 10.39 0.44 0.68
CA LEU A 22 11.31 1.23 -0.14
C LEU A 22 12.54 0.42 -0.56
N TYR A 23 13.04 -0.48 0.29
CA TYR A 23 14.18 -1.32 -0.05
C TYR A 23 13.87 -2.34 -1.16
N LEU A 24 12.60 -2.63 -1.43
CA LEU A 24 12.20 -3.52 -2.53
C LEU A 24 12.27 -2.84 -3.89
N ILE A 25 12.13 -1.51 -3.92
CA ILE A 25 11.95 -0.74 -5.15
C ILE A 25 13.03 0.31 -5.38
N ASN A 26 13.88 0.55 -4.38
CA ASN A 26 15.01 1.47 -4.45
C ASN A 26 16.32 0.67 -4.47
N PRO A 27 16.77 0.23 -5.66
CA PRO A 27 18.01 -0.52 -5.80
C PRO A 27 19.22 0.33 -5.39
N ASP A 28 20.35 -0.33 -5.15
CA ASP A 28 21.61 0.33 -4.80
C ASP A 28 21.99 1.35 -5.89
N ILE A 29 22.42 2.55 -5.47
CA ILE A 29 22.90 3.62 -6.36
C ILE A 29 24.17 3.19 -7.12
N THR A 30 24.92 2.23 -6.58
CA THR A 30 26.16 1.73 -7.15
C THR A 30 25.96 0.55 -8.12
N ASP A 31 24.75 0.02 -8.24
CA ASP A 31 24.45 -1.07 -9.17
C ASP A 31 24.31 -0.55 -10.61
N PRO A 32 25.23 -0.90 -11.53
CA PRO A 32 25.22 -0.40 -12.91
C PRO A 32 24.08 -0.98 -13.75
N THR A 33 23.39 -2.01 -13.25
CA THR A 33 22.27 -2.68 -13.92
C THR A 33 20.91 -2.28 -13.33
N ALA A 34 20.91 -1.42 -12.30
CA ALA A 34 19.70 -0.97 -11.65
C ALA A 34 18.76 -0.23 -12.61
N THR A 35 17.49 -0.59 -12.55
CA THR A 35 16.43 0.08 -13.31
C THR A 35 15.56 0.91 -12.35
N TYR A 36 15.58 2.24 -12.52
CA TYR A 36 14.82 3.17 -11.67
C TYR A 36 13.47 3.59 -12.26
N THR A 37 13.14 3.11 -13.46
CA THR A 37 11.90 3.44 -14.15
C THR A 37 11.12 2.18 -14.53
N ALA A 38 9.79 2.24 -14.43
CA ALA A 38 8.90 1.24 -14.98
C ALA A 38 7.71 1.96 -15.62
N LEU A 39 7.19 1.43 -16.73
CA LEU A 39 6.08 2.05 -17.48
C LEU A 39 6.34 3.53 -17.85
N GLY A 40 7.61 3.93 -18.02
CA GLY A 40 8.00 5.32 -18.32
C GLY A 40 8.00 6.27 -17.11
N LEU A 41 7.77 5.78 -15.90
CA LEU A 41 7.73 6.57 -14.67
C LEU A 41 8.78 6.08 -13.66
N PRO A 42 9.31 6.96 -12.79
CA PRO A 42 10.10 6.53 -11.64
C PRO A 42 9.36 5.49 -10.79
N VAL A 43 10.02 4.37 -10.49
CA VAL A 43 9.42 3.24 -9.76
C VAL A 43 8.83 3.68 -8.41
N ILE A 44 9.47 4.64 -7.74
CA ILE A 44 9.00 5.20 -6.47
C ILE A 44 7.59 5.82 -6.56
N TYR A 45 7.24 6.44 -7.69
CA TYR A 45 5.90 7.01 -7.88
C TYR A 45 4.86 5.93 -8.12
N LEU A 46 5.20 4.89 -8.87
CA LEU A 46 4.33 3.73 -9.05
C LEU A 46 4.08 3.01 -7.73
N TRP A 47 5.12 2.85 -6.92
CA TRP A 47 5.02 2.25 -5.59
C TRP A 47 4.16 3.09 -4.66
N GLY A 48 4.38 4.41 -4.62
CA GLY A 48 3.56 5.33 -3.83
C GLY A 48 2.09 5.31 -4.25
N LEU A 49 1.80 5.28 -5.55
CA LEU A 49 0.44 5.19 -6.07
C LEU A 49 -0.23 3.87 -5.67
N PHE A 50 0.48 2.75 -5.80
CA PHE A 50 -0.01 1.44 -5.38
C PHE A 50 -0.30 1.40 -3.87
N TRP A 51 0.57 1.99 -3.06
CA TRP A 51 0.37 2.14 -1.62
C TRP A 51 -0.89 2.97 -1.28
N TYR A 52 -1.11 4.10 -1.96
CA TYR A 52 -2.34 4.87 -1.79
C TYR A 52 -3.58 4.07 -2.18
N ALA A 53 -3.53 3.28 -3.25
CA ALA A 53 -4.65 2.43 -3.66
C ALA A 53 -5.01 1.39 -2.60
N VAL A 54 -4.01 0.77 -1.95
CA VAL A 54 -4.23 -0.16 -0.84
C VAL A 54 -4.91 0.54 0.34
N GLN A 55 -4.43 1.72 0.75
CA GLN A 55 -5.06 2.49 1.83
C GLN A 55 -6.50 2.90 1.50
N PHE A 56 -6.72 3.37 0.27
CA PHE A 56 -8.06 3.71 -0.19
C PHE A 56 -9.00 2.49 -0.13
N GLY A 57 -8.52 1.31 -0.53
CA GLY A 57 -9.26 0.05 -0.41
C GLY A 57 -9.63 -0.30 1.03
N VAL A 58 -8.75 -0.05 2.00
CA VAL A 58 -9.04 -0.22 3.44
C VAL A 58 -10.18 0.69 3.88
N ILE A 59 -10.09 1.98 3.54
CA ILE A 59 -11.12 2.97 3.90
C ILE A 59 -12.46 2.60 3.28
N LEU A 60 -12.47 2.25 1.99
CA LEU A 60 -13.69 1.87 1.28
C LEU A 60 -14.32 0.61 1.90
N TYR A 61 -13.50 -0.39 2.23
CA TYR A 61 -13.99 -1.60 2.91
C TYR A 61 -14.61 -1.28 4.27
N ALA A 62 -13.93 -0.46 5.08
CA ALA A 62 -14.40 -0.06 6.39
C ALA A 62 -15.71 0.72 6.31
N TYR A 63 -15.82 1.67 5.38
CA TYR A 63 -17.05 2.43 5.13
C TYR A 63 -18.23 1.50 4.78
N LEU A 64 -18.02 0.57 3.86
CA LEU A 64 -19.09 -0.29 3.36
C LEU A 64 -19.54 -1.38 4.34
N HIS A 65 -18.65 -1.88 5.21
CA HIS A 65 -18.90 -3.11 5.98
C HIS A 65 -18.76 -2.97 7.50
N LEU A 66 -18.25 -1.84 8.01
CA LEU A 66 -18.11 -1.58 9.44
C LEU A 66 -18.96 -0.38 9.83
N TRP A 67 -18.71 0.78 9.20
CA TRP A 67 -19.37 2.02 9.59
C TRP A 67 -20.86 2.06 9.22
N ARG A 68 -21.24 1.45 8.09
CA ARG A 68 -22.65 1.37 7.68
C ARG A 68 -23.52 0.42 8.52
N GLU A 69 -22.94 -0.49 9.29
CA GLU A 69 -23.72 -1.44 10.12
C GLU A 69 -24.12 -0.82 11.48
N ASP A 70 -23.47 0.26 11.92
CA ASP A 70 -23.69 0.86 13.25
C ASP A 70 -24.76 1.98 13.27
N ASP A 71 -25.29 2.41 12.10
CA ASP A 71 -26.26 3.52 11.99
C ASP A 71 -27.74 3.09 12.03
N ASP A 72 -28.04 1.77 12.12
CA ASP A 72 -29.41 1.23 12.08
C ASP A 72 -29.90 0.65 13.44
N ALA A 73 -29.35 1.09 14.57
CA ALA A 73 -29.75 0.65 15.93
C ALA A 73 -30.54 1.69 16.73
#